data_AF-A0A7I8KQ80-F1
#
_entry.id   AF-A0A7I8KQ80-F1
#
_cell.length_a   1.000
_cell.length_b   1.000
_cell.length_c   1.000
_cell.angle_alpha   90.00
_cell.angle_beta   90.00
_cell.angle_gamma   90.00
#
_symmetry.space_group_name_H-M   'P 1'
#
loop_
_entity.id
_entity.type
_entity.pdbx_description
1 polymer ?
#
loop_
_entity_poly.entity_id
_entity_poly.type
_entity_poly.pdbx_seq_one_letter_code
_entity_poly.pdbx_strand_id
1 'polypeptide(L)'
;MVKYDSEGLFSSDWTDAVLGIRGESLSVEKKGCALEGNCICSSNKHCAPKKGYFCRRGLVYKEARVCRKSGKHNATIMHAEL
;
A
#
# COMPACT_ATOMS: atom_id res chain seq x y z
N MET A 1 8.65 -22.55 31.79
CA MET A 1 8.48 -21.27 31.07
C MET A 1 7.12 -21.32 30.40
N VAL A 2 6.17 -20.47 30.81
CA VAL A 2 4.85 -20.43 30.16
C VAL A 2 5.01 -19.66 28.86
N LYS A 3 4.70 -20.30 27.73
CA LYS A 3 4.64 -19.61 26.43
C LYS A 3 3.27 -18.95 26.35
N TYR A 4 3.23 -17.62 26.34
CA TYR A 4 2.00 -16.82 26.38
C TYR A 4 1.05 -17.08 25.21
N ASP A 5 1.59 -17.60 24.11
CA ASP A 5 0.83 -18.01 22.93
C ASP A 5 1.41 -19.33 22.40
N SER A 6 1.03 -20.44 23.02
CA SER A 6 1.52 -21.77 22.63
C SER A 6 0.95 -22.23 21.28
N GLU A 7 -0.27 -21.82 20.97
CA GLU A 7 -0.99 -22.18 19.75
C GLU A 7 -0.70 -21.21 18.59
N GLY A 8 -0.08 -20.06 18.84
CA GLY A 8 0.25 -19.07 17.81
C GLY A 8 -0.97 -18.29 17.33
N LEU A 9 -2.02 -18.16 18.16
CA LEU A 9 -3.27 -17.49 17.80
C LEU A 9 -3.07 -16.00 17.50
N PHE A 10 -2.02 -15.39 18.05
CA PHE A 10 -1.66 -14.00 17.82
C PHE A 10 -0.46 -13.84 16.89
N SER A 11 0.02 -14.94 16.31
CA SER A 11 1.14 -14.95 15.36
C SER A 11 0.62 -14.86 13.92
N SER A 12 1.19 -13.95 13.14
CA SER A 12 0.88 -13.69 11.73
C SER A 12 2.12 -13.09 11.07
N ASP A 13 2.21 -13.17 9.74
CA ASP A 13 3.30 -12.50 8.98
C ASP A 13 3.45 -11.02 9.38
N TRP A 14 2.33 -10.33 9.62
CA TRP A 14 2.35 -8.91 10.01
C TRP A 14 2.90 -8.69 11.42
N THR A 15 2.44 -9.45 12.42
CA THR A 15 2.94 -9.33 13.80
C THR A 15 4.38 -9.78 13.93
N ASP A 16 4.79 -10.81 13.17
CA ASP A 16 6.17 -11.28 13.15
C ASP A 16 7.10 -10.20 12.59
N ALA A 17 6.71 -9.58 11.46
CA ALA A 17 7.44 -8.45 10.91
C ALA A 17 7.51 -7.25 11.88
N VAL A 18 6.43 -6.93 12.59
CA VAL A 18 6.40 -5.86 13.62
C VAL A 18 7.36 -6.14 14.77
N LEU A 19 7.42 -7.40 15.20
CA LEU A 19 8.30 -7.82 16.30
C LEU A 19 9.72 -8.14 15.83
N GLY A 20 10.04 -7.98 14.54
CA GLY A 20 11.32 -8.36 13.94
C GLY A 20 11.59 -9.86 14.00
N ILE A 21 10.56 -10.66 14.26
CA ILE A 21 10.62 -12.12 14.30
C ILE A 21 10.79 -12.59 12.85
N ARG A 22 11.70 -13.54 12.63
CA ARG A 22 12.05 -14.10 11.30
C ARG A 22 12.72 -13.14 10.32
N GLY A 23 13.04 -11.90 10.72
CA GLY A 23 13.72 -10.94 9.86
C GLY A 23 12.86 -10.45 8.68
N GLU A 24 11.54 -10.58 8.78
CA GLU A 24 10.61 -10.13 7.74
C GLU A 24 10.49 -8.61 7.72
N SER A 25 10.43 -8.03 6.51
CA SER A 25 10.20 -6.59 6.35
C SER A 25 8.76 -6.24 6.70
N LEU A 26 8.55 -5.10 7.38
CA LEU A 26 7.22 -4.53 7.66
C LEU A 26 6.36 -4.33 6.41
N SER A 27 6.98 -4.21 5.24
CA SER A 27 6.27 -4.11 3.97
C SER A 27 5.86 -5.49 3.45
N VAL A 28 4.58 -5.81 3.53
CA VAL A 28 4.02 -7.05 2.97
C VAL A 28 3.57 -6.79 1.53
N GLU A 29 4.42 -7.10 0.55
CA GLU A 29 4.10 -6.90 -0.88
C GLU A 29 3.10 -7.93 -1.42
N LYS A 30 1.80 -7.66 -1.22
CA LYS A 30 0.68 -8.45 -1.79
C LYS A 30 -0.18 -7.59 -2.72
N LYS A 31 -1.01 -8.20 -3.57
CA LYS A 31 -1.92 -7.45 -4.46
C LYS A 31 -2.87 -6.60 -3.61
N GLY A 32 -2.87 -5.29 -3.81
CA GLY A 32 -3.72 -4.37 -3.03
C GLY A 32 -3.12 -3.88 -1.70
N CYS A 33 -1.90 -4.29 -1.32
CA CYS A 33 -1.31 -3.96 -0.01
C CYS A 33 -1.23 -2.45 0.30
N ALA A 34 -1.08 -1.58 -0.72
CA ALA A 34 -0.94 -0.15 -0.49
C ALA A 34 -2.28 0.53 -0.17
N LEU A 35 -3.42 -0.06 -0.56
CA LEU A 35 -4.73 0.41 -0.12
C LEU A 35 -5.02 0.03 1.34
N GLU A 36 -4.40 -1.04 1.84
CA GLU A 36 -4.51 -1.51 3.22
C GLU A 36 -3.50 -0.82 4.16
N GLY A 37 -2.55 -0.05 3.61
CA GLY A 37 -1.48 0.60 4.37
C GLY A 37 -0.29 -0.31 4.69
N ASN A 38 -0.23 -1.51 4.10
CA ASN A 38 0.77 -2.55 4.39
C ASN A 38 2.04 -2.44 3.54
N CYS A 39 2.07 -1.57 2.53
CA CYS A 39 3.23 -1.39 1.65
C CYS A 39 3.20 -0.02 0.95
N ILE A 40 4.37 0.42 0.47
CA ILE A 40 4.46 1.59 -0.41
C ILE A 40 3.94 1.22 -1.80
N CYS A 41 3.25 2.16 -2.43
CA CYS A 41 2.90 2.00 -3.83
C CYS A 41 4.10 2.29 -4.75
N SER A 42 4.75 1.23 -5.24
CA SER A 42 5.74 1.28 -6.32
C SER A 42 5.18 0.81 -7.67
N SER A 43 4.17 -0.07 -7.65
CA SER A 43 3.52 -0.64 -8.83
C SER A 43 2.00 -0.58 -8.73
N ASN A 44 1.31 -0.52 -9.88
CA ASN A 44 -0.15 -0.53 -9.94
C ASN A 44 -0.77 -1.78 -9.25
N LYS A 45 -0.05 -2.92 -9.21
CA LYS A 45 -0.50 -4.13 -8.52
C LYS A 45 -0.79 -3.91 -7.02
N HIS A 46 -0.16 -2.91 -6.39
CA HIS A 46 -0.38 -2.56 -4.97
C HIS A 46 -1.69 -1.80 -4.74
N CYS A 47 -2.32 -1.25 -5.77
CA CYS A 47 -3.50 -0.39 -5.65
C CYS A 47 -4.79 -1.04 -6.15
N ALA A 48 -4.88 -2.35 -6.40
CA ALA A 48 -6.08 -2.98 -6.97
C ALA A 48 -6.61 -2.35 -8.29
N PRO A 49 -5.88 -2.47 -9.42
CA PRO A 49 -6.27 -1.89 -10.71
C PRO A 49 -7.65 -2.33 -11.23
N LYS A 50 -8.07 -3.56 -10.89
CA LYS A 50 -9.40 -4.09 -11.22
C LYS A 50 -10.54 -3.27 -10.60
N LYS A 51 -10.28 -2.53 -9.52
CA LYS A 51 -11.23 -1.60 -8.87
C LYS A 51 -11.03 -0.15 -9.32
N GLY A 52 -10.18 0.09 -10.32
CA GLY A 52 -9.90 1.40 -10.89
C GLY A 52 -8.90 2.24 -10.11
N TYR A 53 -8.14 1.65 -9.17
CA TYR A 53 -7.15 2.36 -8.37
C TYR A 53 -5.73 2.06 -8.87
N PHE A 54 -4.92 3.11 -8.99
CA PHE A 54 -3.59 3.04 -9.59
C PHE A 54 -2.56 3.78 -8.76
N CYS A 55 -1.30 3.39 -8.93
CA CYS A 55 -0.17 4.04 -8.33
C CYS A 55 0.10 5.38 -9.01
N ARG A 56 -0.17 6.50 -8.34
CA ARG A 56 -0.04 7.84 -8.94
C ARG A 56 0.70 8.78 -7.99
N ARG A 57 1.24 9.88 -8.54
CA ARG A 57 1.79 10.98 -7.74
C ARG A 57 0.74 11.57 -6.81
N GLY A 58 1.12 12.16 -5.68
CA GLY A 58 0.21 12.91 -4.82
C GLY A 58 -0.43 14.11 -5.52
N LEU A 59 -1.55 14.60 -4.99
CA LEU A 59 -2.21 15.81 -5.50
C LEU A 59 -1.49 17.08 -5.07
N VAL A 60 -1.13 17.18 -3.79
CA VAL A 60 -0.43 18.33 -3.20
C VAL A 60 1.08 18.10 -3.27
N TYR A 61 1.58 17.04 -2.64
CA TYR A 61 2.99 16.67 -2.66
C TYR A 61 3.26 15.70 -3.82
N LYS A 62 3.93 16.15 -4.88
CA LYS A 62 4.03 15.41 -6.16
C LYS A 62 5.02 14.24 -6.10
N GLU A 63 5.94 14.28 -5.15
CA GLU A 63 6.97 13.28 -4.90
C GLU A 63 6.37 12.03 -4.23
N ALA A 64 5.29 12.19 -3.46
CA ALA A 64 4.57 11.07 -2.86
C ALA A 64 3.90 10.17 -3.90
N ARG A 65 3.81 8.88 -3.58
CA ARG A 65 3.10 7.86 -4.37
C ARG A 65 1.91 7.35 -3.58
N VAL A 66 0.73 7.49 -4.14
CA VAL A 66 -0.55 7.16 -3.49
C VAL A 66 -1.45 6.38 -4.43
N CYS A 67 -2.26 5.49 -3.88
CA CYS A 67 -3.32 4.81 -4.63
C CYS A 67 -4.46 5.80 -4.90
N ARG A 68 -4.67 6.14 -6.16
CA ARG A 68 -5.77 7.02 -6.58
C ARG A 68 -6.67 6.33 -7.58
N LYS A 69 -7.97 6.52 -7.43
CA LYS A 69 -8.95 6.08 -8.42
C LYS A 69 -8.74 6.87 -9.71
N SER A 70 -8.61 6.20 -10.85
CA SER A 70 -8.67 6.88 -12.14
C SER A 70 -10.12 7.31 -12.37
N GLY A 71 -10.45 8.53 -11.98
CA GLY A 71 -11.75 9.11 -12.33
C GLY A 71 -11.84 9.24 -13.85
N LYS A 72 -13.01 8.96 -14.42
CA LYS A 72 -13.41 9.58 -15.69
C LYS A 72 -13.65 11.07 -15.42
N HIS A 73 -12.61 11.81 -15.06
CA HIS A 73 -12.64 13.27 -15.12
C HIS A 73 -12.08 13.61 -16.49
N ASN A 74 -12.91 14.17 -17.36
CA ASN A 74 -12.51 14.70 -18.66
C ASN A 74 -11.24 15.53 -18.47
N ALA A 75 -10.13 15.05 -19.03
CA ALA A 75 -8.86 15.74 -19.07
C ALA A 75 -8.95 16.88 -20.09
N THR A 76 -9.72 17.90 -19.77
CA THR A 76 -9.69 19.18 -20.47
C THR A 76 -9.51 20.24 -19.40
N ILE A 77 -8.59 21.17 -19.65
CA ILE A 77 -8.14 22.25 -18.78
C ILE A 77 -7.04 21.84 -17.79
N MET A 78 -5.83 21.67 -18.31
CA MET A 78 -4.64 22.40 -17.85
C MET A 78 -3.70 22.60 -19.05
N HIS A 79 -4.15 23.37 -20.03
CA HIS A 79 -3.25 24.31 -20.70
C HIS A 79 -3.33 25.60 -19.87
N ALA A 80 -2.25 25.89 -19.17
CA ALA A 80 -1.92 27.25 -18.77
C ALA A 80 -0.46 27.42 -19.18
N GLU A 81 -0.29 27.76 -20.46
CA GLU A 81 0.82 28.58 -20.89
C GLU A 81 0.64 29.94 -20.20
N LEU A 82 1.65 30.34 -19.43
CA LEU A 82 2.19 31.70 -19.39
C LEU A 82 3.71 31.55 -19.35
#